data_AF-A0A3D2U3R6-F1
#
_entry.id   AF-A0A3D2U3R6-F1
#
_cell.length_a   1.000
_cell.length_b   1.000
_cell.length_c   1.000
_cell.angle_alpha   90.00
_cell.angle_beta   90.00
_cell.angle_gamma   90.00
#
_symmetry.space_group_name_H-M   'P 1'
#
loop_
_entity.id
_entity.type
_entity.pdbx_description
1 polymer ?
#
loop_
_entity_poly.entity_id
_entity_poly.type
_entity_poly.pdbx_seq_one_letter_code
_entity_poly.pdbx_strand_id
1 'polypeptide(L)'
;MKLVVPSMLLAVVLGCQGNDSGADADRPAASPAESGSTTDAGSQRPPILFAKDVEPADRFAERAAELKERFKTQVGPFLARHCVRCHGEKKIESGIRVDRLDGGLEERWLPLWKGIRRNVVEGTMPPEDEPQPTAQEREVLDGWISEALATAR
;
A
#
# COMPACT_ATOMS: atom_id res chain seq x y z
N MET A 1 -13.08 12.19 -41.23
CA MET A 1 -14.22 11.26 -41.09
C MET A 1 -14.53 11.14 -39.61
N LYS A 2 -15.67 11.65 -39.16
CA LYS A 2 -16.11 11.65 -37.76
C LYS A 2 -16.93 10.37 -37.53
N LEU A 3 -16.43 9.42 -36.74
CA LEU A 3 -17.23 8.31 -36.25
C LEU A 3 -17.87 8.72 -34.92
N VAL A 4 -19.19 8.91 -34.98
CA VAL A 4 -20.08 9.05 -33.81
C VAL A 4 -20.57 7.64 -33.47
N VAL A 5 -20.32 7.18 -32.25
CA VAL A 5 -20.90 5.93 -31.73
C VAL A 5 -22.07 6.32 -30.82
N PRO A 6 -23.29 5.79 -31.04
CA PRO A 6 -24.46 6.19 -30.26
C PRO A 6 -24.51 5.49 -28.91
N SER A 7 -24.87 6.31 -27.92
CA SER A 7 -25.29 5.94 -26.57
C SER A 7 -26.54 5.06 -26.64
N MET A 8 -26.48 3.85 -26.08
CA MET A 8 -27.66 3.02 -25.82
C MET A 8 -27.83 2.88 -24.31
N LEU A 9 -28.76 3.67 -23.78
CA LEU A 9 -29.46 3.39 -22.53
C LEU A 9 -30.29 2.12 -22.69
N LEU A 10 -30.20 1.20 -21.74
CA LEU A 10 -31.33 0.38 -21.34
C LEU A 10 -31.30 0.15 -19.83
N ALA A 11 -32.26 0.78 -19.14
CA ALA A 11 -32.59 0.50 -17.75
C ALA A 11 -33.60 -0.65 -17.70
N VAL A 12 -33.41 -1.60 -16.77
CA VAL A 12 -34.47 -2.47 -16.26
C VAL A 12 -34.29 -2.60 -14.74
N VAL A 13 -35.41 -2.41 -14.05
CA VAL A 13 -35.61 -2.33 -12.60
C VAL A 13 -36.36 -3.59 -12.16
N LEU A 14 -35.92 -4.23 -11.06
CA LEU A 14 -36.69 -5.15 -10.19
C LEU A 14 -35.74 -5.54 -9.03
N GLY A 15 -35.95 -5.26 -7.74
CA GLY A 15 -37.16 -5.21 -6.94
C GLY A 15 -37.31 -6.52 -6.16
N CYS A 16 -37.05 -6.52 -4.84
CA CYS A 16 -37.84 -7.18 -3.78
C CYS A 16 -37.04 -7.52 -2.49
N GLN A 17 -37.41 -6.80 -1.42
CA GLN A 17 -37.87 -7.30 -0.10
C GLN A 17 -36.88 -7.87 0.93
N GLY A 18 -37.05 -7.37 2.17
CA GLY A 18 -36.25 -7.67 3.34
C GLY A 18 -36.62 -8.96 4.07
N ASN A 19 -35.93 -9.20 5.19
CA ASN A 19 -36.49 -9.94 6.31
C ASN A 19 -35.90 -9.42 7.62
N ASP A 20 -36.80 -9.32 8.60
CA ASP A 20 -36.65 -8.72 9.91
C ASP A 20 -36.61 -9.84 10.98
N SER A 21 -36.16 -9.46 12.18
CA SER A 21 -36.57 -9.98 13.49
C SER A 21 -36.03 -11.31 14.06
N GLY A 22 -35.69 -11.23 15.36
CA GLY A 22 -35.62 -12.34 16.34
C GLY A 22 -34.23 -12.51 16.95
N ALA A 23 -33.80 -11.71 17.94
CA ALA A 23 -34.09 -11.84 19.38
C ALA A 23 -33.72 -13.21 19.96
N ASP A 24 -32.67 -13.27 20.78
CA ASP A 24 -32.60 -14.12 21.98
C ASP A 24 -31.52 -13.59 22.93
N ALA A 25 -31.95 -13.33 24.16
CA ALA A 25 -31.12 -12.96 25.29
C ALA A 25 -30.80 -14.24 26.06
N ASP A 26 -29.52 -14.52 26.34
CA ASP A 26 -29.14 -15.27 27.52
C ASP A 26 -27.67 -14.99 27.88
N ARG A 27 -27.44 -14.70 29.16
CA ARG A 27 -26.13 -14.50 29.78
C ARG A 27 -26.13 -15.41 31.00
N PRO A 28 -25.09 -16.22 31.24
CA PRO A 28 -24.20 -15.83 32.32
C PRO A 28 -22.72 -16.16 32.10
N ALA A 29 -21.91 -15.56 32.97
CA ALA A 29 -20.47 -15.65 33.05
C ALA A 29 -19.93 -17.06 33.31
N ALA A 30 -18.80 -17.37 32.70
CA ALA A 30 -17.79 -18.26 33.27
C ALA A 30 -16.43 -17.95 32.63
N SER A 31 -15.51 -17.40 33.43
CA SER A 31 -14.08 -17.61 33.20
C SER A 31 -13.74 -18.99 33.75
N PRO A 32 -12.97 -19.78 32.99
CA PRO A 32 -11.77 -20.32 33.60
C PRO A 32 -10.54 -20.17 32.68
N ALA A 33 -9.42 -19.92 33.36
CA ALA A 33 -8.10 -20.51 33.15
C ALA A 33 -7.65 -20.91 31.73
N GLU A 34 -6.50 -20.33 31.36
CA GLU A 34 -5.34 -20.98 30.74
C GLU A 34 -5.55 -22.26 29.90
N SER A 35 -5.24 -22.17 28.60
CA SER A 35 -4.33 -23.11 27.93
C SER A 35 -4.22 -22.81 26.43
N GLY A 36 -3.00 -22.90 25.91
CA GLY A 36 -2.80 -23.32 24.52
C GLY A 36 -2.28 -22.27 23.55
N SER A 37 -1.22 -21.54 23.90
CA SER A 37 -0.29 -21.03 22.89
C SER A 37 0.50 -22.21 22.32
N THR A 38 -0.04 -22.90 21.31
CA THR A 38 0.74 -23.82 20.49
C THR A 38 0.20 -23.85 19.07
N THR A 39 0.79 -23.02 18.21
CA THR A 39 1.20 -23.41 16.86
C THR A 39 2.41 -22.57 16.46
N ASP A 40 3.57 -22.91 17.03
CA ASP A 40 4.85 -22.71 16.36
C ASP A 40 4.86 -23.60 15.12
N ALA A 41 4.37 -23.04 14.00
CA ALA A 41 4.48 -23.66 12.70
C ALA A 41 5.91 -23.41 12.19
N GLY A 42 6.84 -24.22 12.69
CA GLY A 42 8.04 -24.60 11.95
C GLY A 42 9.07 -23.50 11.76
N SER A 43 9.57 -22.94 12.86
CA SER A 43 10.96 -22.47 12.89
C SER A 43 11.91 -23.67 12.76
N GLN A 44 12.03 -24.21 11.54
CA GLN A 44 13.08 -25.17 11.23
C GLN A 44 14.39 -24.42 11.17
N ARG A 45 14.99 -24.19 12.33
CA ARG A 45 16.38 -23.77 12.43
C ARG A 45 17.24 -24.97 12.00
N PRO A 46 17.91 -24.93 10.84
CA PRO A 46 18.69 -26.06 10.37
C PRO A 46 19.82 -26.38 11.36
N PRO A 47 20.25 -27.65 11.46
CA PRO A 47 21.36 -28.04 12.33
C PRO A 47 22.62 -27.24 11.97
N ILE A 48 23.30 -26.72 12.99
CA ILE A 48 24.46 -25.83 12.90
C ILE A 48 25.72 -26.60 12.50
N LEU A 49 25.68 -27.30 11.36
CA LEU A 49 26.84 -28.02 10.85
C LEU A 49 27.32 -27.52 9.49
N PHE A 50 26.52 -26.78 8.71
CA PHE A 50 26.96 -26.11 7.47
C PHE A 50 26.12 -24.88 7.08
N ALA A 51 25.55 -24.14 8.02
CA ALA A 51 24.96 -22.85 7.70
C ALA A 51 26.10 -21.85 7.48
N LYS A 52 26.39 -21.51 6.23
CA LYS A 52 27.20 -20.33 5.93
C LYS A 52 26.49 -19.14 6.57
N ASP A 53 27.18 -18.45 7.47
CA ASP A 53 26.66 -17.27 8.15
C ASP A 53 26.21 -16.25 7.09
N VAL A 54 24.90 -16.07 6.95
CA VAL A 54 24.36 -14.96 6.15
C VAL A 54 24.43 -13.73 7.06
N GLU A 55 25.36 -12.84 6.74
CA GLU A 55 25.61 -11.64 7.54
C GLU A 55 24.36 -10.74 7.54
N PRO A 56 24.05 -10.03 8.64
CA PRO A 56 22.89 -9.15 8.73
C PRO A 56 22.79 -8.11 7.60
N ALA A 57 23.93 -7.69 7.04
CA ALA A 57 24.01 -6.76 5.92
C ALA A 57 23.43 -7.32 4.61
N ASP A 58 23.54 -8.64 4.39
CA ASP A 58 23.03 -9.28 3.18
C ASP A 58 21.49 -9.23 3.15
N ARG A 59 20.85 -9.42 4.31
CA ARG A 59 19.38 -9.36 4.44
C ARG A 59 18.82 -7.96 4.21
N PHE A 60 19.55 -6.93 4.64
CA PHE A 60 19.18 -5.55 4.35
C PHE A 60 19.27 -5.25 2.85
N ALA A 61 20.38 -5.65 2.22
CA ALA A 61 20.59 -5.44 0.79
C ALA A 61 19.54 -6.17 -0.06
N GLU A 62 19.20 -7.42 0.30
CA GLU A 62 18.15 -8.20 -0.36
C GLU A 62 16.78 -7.51 -0.25
N ARG A 63 16.38 -7.07 0.95
CA ARG A 63 15.11 -6.35 1.14
C ARG A 63 15.08 -5.01 0.40
N ALA A 64 16.17 -4.26 0.42
CA ALA A 64 16.28 -3.02 -0.32
C ALA A 64 16.18 -3.25 -1.85
N ALA A 65 16.75 -4.35 -2.35
CA ALA A 65 16.65 -4.73 -3.76
C ALA A 65 15.20 -5.12 -4.13
N GLU A 66 14.52 -5.92 -3.30
CA GLU A 66 13.11 -6.27 -3.52
C GLU A 66 12.21 -5.03 -3.53
N LEU A 67 12.40 -4.12 -2.56
CA LEU A 67 11.69 -2.85 -2.51
C LEU A 67 11.95 -2.01 -3.76
N LYS A 68 13.19 -2.00 -4.27
CA LYS A 68 13.53 -1.26 -5.50
C LYS A 68 12.84 -1.86 -6.74
N GLU A 69 12.69 -3.18 -6.82
CA GLU A 69 11.94 -3.81 -7.90
C GLU A 69 10.43 -3.56 -7.81
N ARG A 70 9.84 -3.64 -6.60
CA ARG A 70 8.44 -3.26 -6.39
C ARG A 70 8.21 -1.78 -6.67
N PHE A 71 9.17 -0.92 -6.35
CA PHE A 71 9.10 0.49 -6.72
C PHE A 71 8.96 0.65 -8.24
N LYS A 72 9.87 0.06 -9.02
CA LYS A 72 9.87 0.18 -10.49
C LYS A 72 8.57 -0.30 -11.11
N THR A 73 7.99 -1.38 -10.59
CA THR A 73 6.83 -2.06 -11.18
C THR A 73 5.49 -1.52 -10.69
N GLN A 74 5.42 -0.99 -9.47
CA GLN A 74 4.16 -0.61 -8.82
C GLN A 74 4.11 0.88 -8.47
N VAL A 75 5.11 1.40 -7.76
CA VAL A 75 5.09 2.76 -7.20
C VAL A 75 5.53 3.83 -8.21
N GLY A 76 6.58 3.60 -8.98
CA GLY A 76 7.05 4.51 -10.02
C GLY A 76 5.93 4.87 -11.02
N PRO A 77 5.22 3.88 -11.60
CA PRO A 77 4.06 4.13 -12.45
C PRO A 77 2.94 4.90 -11.74
N PHE A 78 2.67 4.62 -10.46
CA PHE A 78 1.72 5.38 -9.66
C PHE A 78 2.12 6.86 -9.57
N LEU A 79 3.37 7.15 -9.20
CA LEU A 79 3.87 8.52 -9.06
C LEU A 79 3.82 9.27 -10.40
N ALA A 80 4.16 8.58 -11.50
CA ALA A 80 4.09 9.14 -12.84
C ALA A 80 2.65 9.55 -13.21
N ARG A 81 1.65 8.71 -12.88
CA ARG A 81 0.23 8.97 -13.19
C ARG A 81 -0.37 10.08 -12.33
N HIS A 82 -0.10 10.07 -11.02
CA HIS A 82 -0.86 10.87 -10.06
C HIS A 82 -0.09 12.09 -9.53
N CYS A 83 1.25 12.11 -9.59
CA CYS A 83 2.06 13.12 -8.91
C CYS A 83 2.86 14.02 -9.88
N VAL A 84 3.47 13.44 -10.91
CA VAL A 84 4.49 14.12 -11.73
C VAL A 84 3.94 15.33 -12.51
N ARG A 85 2.64 15.37 -12.84
CA ARG A 85 2.05 16.53 -13.52
C ARG A 85 2.20 17.82 -12.71
N CYS A 86 2.07 17.75 -11.39
CA CYS A 86 2.13 18.91 -10.50
C CYS A 86 3.45 19.02 -9.71
N HIS A 87 4.14 17.90 -9.49
CA HIS A 87 5.39 17.80 -8.74
C HIS A 87 6.52 17.18 -9.59
N GLY A 88 6.66 17.65 -10.82
CA GLY A 88 7.65 17.17 -11.79
C GLY A 88 8.54 18.28 -12.33
N GLU A 89 9.23 18.03 -13.44
CA GLU A 89 10.12 19.03 -14.05
C GLU A 89 9.36 20.28 -14.54
N LYS A 90 8.17 20.10 -15.11
CA LYS A 90 7.39 21.19 -15.73
C LYS A 90 6.66 22.07 -14.72
N LYS A 91 6.29 21.50 -13.56
CA LYS A 91 5.56 22.19 -12.48
C LYS A 91 6.07 21.64 -11.15
N ILE A 92 6.43 22.55 -10.24
CA ILE A 92 7.05 22.22 -8.95
C ILE A 92 6.19 22.82 -7.85
N GLU A 93 4.98 22.27 -7.66
CA GLU A 93 4.11 22.73 -6.58
C GLU A 93 4.76 22.49 -5.23
N SER A 94 4.64 23.50 -4.36
CA SER A 94 5.21 23.51 -3.01
C SER A 94 6.72 23.22 -2.95
N GLY A 95 7.45 23.40 -4.06
CA GLY A 95 8.89 23.11 -4.11
C GLY A 95 9.24 21.62 -4.13
N ILE A 96 8.27 20.72 -4.33
CA ILE A 96 8.46 19.27 -4.26
C ILE A 96 8.72 18.69 -5.66
N ARG A 97 9.72 17.79 -5.76
CA ARG A 97 10.11 17.07 -6.99
C ARG A 97 9.99 15.56 -6.79
N VAL A 98 8.83 15.01 -7.15
CA VAL A 98 8.53 13.57 -7.07
C VAL A 98 9.17 12.79 -8.21
N ASP A 99 9.38 13.44 -9.36
CA ASP A 99 10.01 12.85 -10.56
C ASP A 99 11.47 12.41 -10.36
N ARG A 100 12.11 12.80 -9.26
CA ARG A 100 13.49 12.42 -8.90
C ARG A 100 13.57 11.19 -8.01
N LEU A 101 12.43 10.66 -7.56
CA LEU A 101 12.39 9.49 -6.69
C LEU A 101 12.61 8.23 -7.54
N ASP A 102 13.55 7.40 -7.12
CA ASP A 102 13.94 6.15 -7.80
C ASP A 102 13.73 4.91 -6.91
N GLY A 103 12.95 5.07 -5.83
CA GLY A 103 12.76 4.07 -4.79
C GLY A 103 13.90 4.04 -3.75
N GLY A 104 14.84 4.99 -3.83
CA GLY A 104 15.91 5.15 -2.86
C GLY A 104 15.43 5.44 -1.43
N LEU A 105 16.17 4.89 -0.47
CA LEU A 105 15.91 4.97 0.97
C LEU A 105 16.93 5.86 1.69
N GLU A 106 17.60 6.76 0.97
CA GLU A 106 18.54 7.68 1.60
C GLU A 106 17.83 8.65 2.55
N GLU A 107 18.48 8.99 3.66
CA GLU A 107 17.92 9.82 4.74
C GLU A 107 17.24 11.09 4.22
N ARG A 108 17.82 11.74 3.19
CA ARG A 108 17.29 12.95 2.56
C ARG A 108 15.87 12.80 1.99
N TRP A 109 15.46 11.59 1.63
CA TRP A 109 14.15 11.31 1.02
C TRP A 109 13.10 10.86 2.03
N LEU A 110 13.49 10.38 3.21
CA LEU A 110 12.54 9.85 4.19
C LEU A 110 11.44 10.85 4.61
N PRO A 111 11.72 12.15 4.81
CA PRO A 111 10.66 13.12 5.10
C PRO A 111 9.66 13.26 3.95
N LEU A 112 10.15 13.22 2.70
CA LEU A 112 9.30 13.32 1.51
C LEU A 112 8.41 12.07 1.38
N TRP A 113 8.95 10.87 1.59
CA TRP A 113 8.17 9.64 1.59
C TRP A 113 7.07 9.64 2.64
N LYS A 114 7.36 10.11 3.86
CA LYS A 114 6.36 10.27 4.93
C LYS A 114 5.23 11.22 4.51
N GLY A 115 5.59 12.35 3.87
CA GLY A 115 4.63 13.32 3.37
C GLY A 115 3.75 12.77 2.25
N ILE A 116 4.33 12.10 1.26
CA ILE A 116 3.61 11.45 0.15
C ILE A 116 2.61 10.44 0.71
N ARG A 117 3.07 9.52 1.57
CA ARG A 117 2.20 8.51 2.19
C ARG A 117 1.02 9.14 2.90
N ARG A 118 1.27 10.12 3.78
CA ARG A 118 0.21 10.79 4.54
C ARG A 118 -0.83 11.40 3.62
N ASN A 119 -0.40 12.21 2.64
CA ASN A 119 -1.33 12.93 1.77
C ASN A 119 -2.15 11.98 0.88
N VAL A 120 -1.56 10.86 0.43
CA VAL A 120 -2.28 9.86 -0.36
C VAL A 120 -3.26 9.04 0.50
N VAL A 121 -2.85 8.64 1.71
CA VAL A 121 -3.73 7.90 2.65
C VAL A 121 -4.90 8.76 3.11
N GLU A 122 -4.66 10.05 3.37
CA GLU A 122 -5.71 11.02 3.74
C GLU A 122 -6.56 11.47 2.54
N GLY A 123 -6.20 11.10 1.31
CA GLY A 123 -6.93 11.49 0.10
C GLY A 123 -6.84 12.98 -0.23
N THR A 124 -5.82 13.67 0.28
CA THR A 124 -5.57 15.11 -0.02
C THR A 124 -4.73 15.30 -1.27
N MET A 125 -4.05 14.26 -1.73
CA MET A 125 -3.32 14.24 -3.00
C MET A 125 -3.69 13.02 -3.84
N PRO A 126 -3.94 13.19 -5.15
CA PRO A 126 -3.98 14.46 -5.92
C PRO A 126 -5.10 15.42 -5.48
N PRO A 127 -5.13 16.69 -5.93
CA PRO A 127 -6.25 17.58 -5.67
C PRO A 127 -7.54 17.09 -6.36
N GLU A 128 -8.69 17.61 -5.93
CA GLU A 128 -10.02 17.10 -6.33
C GLU A 128 -10.33 17.18 -7.82
N ASP A 129 -9.71 18.11 -8.54
CA ASP A 129 -9.85 18.31 -9.98
C ASP A 129 -8.97 17.36 -10.81
N GLU A 130 -8.21 16.49 -10.15
CA GLU A 130 -7.26 15.58 -10.78
C GLU A 130 -7.63 14.11 -10.59
N PRO A 131 -7.17 13.21 -11.49
CA PRO A 131 -7.46 11.79 -11.38
C PRO A 131 -7.00 11.19 -10.05
N GLN A 132 -7.98 10.83 -9.22
CA GLN A 132 -7.76 10.20 -7.93
C GLN A 132 -7.32 8.75 -8.10
N PRO A 133 -6.36 8.26 -7.29
CA PRO A 133 -6.06 6.84 -7.24
C PRO A 133 -7.26 6.02 -6.77
N THR A 134 -7.28 4.75 -7.16
CA THR A 134 -8.20 3.76 -6.57
C THR A 134 -7.79 3.42 -5.14
N ALA A 135 -8.69 2.79 -4.37
CA ALA A 135 -8.36 2.29 -3.03
C ALA A 135 -7.18 1.30 -3.05
N GLN A 136 -7.16 0.41 -4.03
CA GLN A 136 -6.08 -0.58 -4.19
C GLN A 136 -4.74 0.08 -4.54
N GLU A 137 -4.74 1.10 -5.40
CA GLU A 137 -3.52 1.86 -5.69
C GLU A 137 -2.98 2.60 -4.45
N ARG A 138 -3.88 3.16 -3.62
CA ARG A 138 -3.49 3.77 -2.33
C ARG A 138 -2.85 2.74 -1.40
N GLU A 139 -3.43 1.56 -1.28
CA GLU A 139 -2.93 0.48 -0.43
C GLU A 139 -1.54 -0.01 -0.89
N VAL A 140 -1.35 -0.17 -2.20
CA VAL A 140 -0.04 -0.55 -2.77
C VAL A 140 1.03 0.49 -2.44
N LEU A 141 0.73 1.78 -2.59
CA LEU A 141 1.66 2.84 -2.22
C LEU A 141 1.94 2.85 -0.71
N ASP A 142 0.89 2.77 0.11
CA ASP A 142 0.97 2.80 1.57
C ASP A 142 1.84 1.65 2.11
N GLY A 143 1.57 0.43 1.65
CA GLY A 143 2.33 -0.76 2.02
C GLY A 143 3.80 -0.65 1.63
N TRP A 144 4.08 -0.22 0.39
CA TRP A 144 5.46 -0.02 -0.06
C TRP A 144 6.20 1.04 0.76
N ILE A 145 5.61 2.22 1.00
CA ILE A 145 6.27 3.28 1.77
C ILE A 145 6.47 2.85 3.23
N SER A 146 5.49 2.16 3.83
CA SER A 146 5.59 1.70 5.22
C SER A 146 6.76 0.74 5.41
N GLU A 147 6.93 -0.22 4.50
CA GLU A 147 8.03 -1.19 4.53
C GLU A 147 9.38 -0.54 4.19
N ALA A 148 9.41 0.36 3.21
CA ALA A 148 10.58 1.17 2.88
C ALA A 148 11.09 1.96 4.09
N LEU A 149 10.19 2.66 4.78
CA LEU A 149 10.51 3.42 5.99
C LEU A 149 10.89 2.54 7.16
N ALA A 150 10.46 1.27 7.22
CA ALA A 150 10.88 0.31 8.25
C ALA A 150 12.26 -0.27 7.96
N THR A 151 12.59 -0.45 6.68
CA THR A 151 13.90 -0.93 6.22
C THR A 151 14.98 0.12 6.44
N ALA A 152 14.67 1.41 6.26
CA ALA A 152 15.63 2.51 6.38
C ALA A 152 16.03 2.91 7.82
N ARG A 153 15.62 2.16 8.86
CA ARG A 153 15.86 2.46 10.28
C ARG A 153 16.97 1.58 10.84
#